data_AF-A0A7N5KQR7-F1
#
_entry.id   AF-A0A7N5KQR7-F1
#
_cell.length_a   1.000
_cell.length_b   1.000
_cell.length_c   1.000
_cell.angle_alpha   90.00
_cell.angle_beta   90.00
_cell.angle_gamma   90.00
#
_symmetry.space_group_name_H-M   'P 1'
#
loop_
_entity.id
_entity.type
_entity.pdbx_description
1 polymer ?
#
loop_
_entity_poly.entity_id
_entity_poly.type
_entity_poly.pdbx_seq_one_letter_code
_entity_poly.pdbx_strand_id
1 'polypeptide(L)'
;MALQRGPLLLLTLSLGLASAQKTLEEVPVQPGFNAHKVDGRWLTIQLASSRAHLVSPADPLRLGLHSIWTRDENVEFVLFWTGEGVCKGMNVTVHPTGLQGQFQGSLEGGASMHVRFVSTDYSNLVLYVRLEDAGEVTSLWALLARRMLGDPTWLGKYLEYVARFQLQKAPVFNLDARCPPAEA
;
A
#
# COMPACT_ATOMS: atom_id res chain seq x y z
N MET A 1 36.46 -27.14 -41.99
CA MET A 1 36.66 -27.29 -40.52
C MET A 1 36.05 -26.07 -39.86
N ALA A 2 35.11 -26.30 -38.95
CA ALA A 2 34.23 -25.29 -38.36
C ALA A 2 34.74 -24.83 -36.99
N LEU A 3 34.75 -23.52 -36.78
CA LEU A 3 34.82 -22.80 -35.49
C LEU A 3 34.59 -21.31 -35.88
N GLN A 4 33.72 -20.48 -35.30
CA GLN A 4 32.99 -20.54 -34.05
C GLN A 4 32.03 -19.33 -33.92
N ARG A 5 31.14 -19.40 -32.92
CA ARG A 5 30.66 -18.27 -32.11
C ARG A 5 29.64 -17.29 -32.72
N GLY A 6 28.72 -17.78 -33.54
CA GLY A 6 27.67 -16.95 -34.16
C GLY A 6 26.34 -16.78 -33.39
N PRO A 7 25.71 -17.81 -32.78
CA PRO A 7 24.31 -17.65 -32.34
C PRO A 7 24.03 -17.79 -30.83
N LEU A 8 25.02 -18.15 -30.00
CA LEU A 8 24.77 -18.43 -28.57
C LEU A 8 24.62 -17.18 -27.69
N LEU A 9 25.11 -16.02 -28.12
CA LEU A 9 24.97 -14.75 -27.38
C LEU A 9 23.62 -14.06 -27.58
N LEU A 10 22.86 -14.46 -28.60
CA LEU A 10 21.52 -13.89 -28.88
C LEU A 10 20.40 -14.63 -28.12
N LEU A 11 20.63 -15.89 -27.74
CA LEU A 11 19.65 -16.69 -26.97
C LEU A 11 19.61 -16.34 -25.47
N THR A 12 20.64 -15.67 -24.95
CA THR A 12 20.67 -15.22 -23.53
C THR A 12 20.05 -13.85 -23.32
N LEU A 13 19.68 -13.11 -24.39
CA LEU A 13 19.17 -11.75 -24.28
C LEU A 13 17.63 -11.62 -24.36
N SER A 14 16.91 -12.72 -24.62
CA SER A 14 15.45 -12.74 -24.67
C SER A 14 14.78 -13.21 -23.37
N LEU A 15 15.55 -13.67 -22.38
CA LEU A 15 15.06 -14.18 -21.09
C LEU A 15 15.19 -13.17 -19.93
N GLY A 16 15.16 -11.87 -20.21
CA GLY A 16 15.56 -10.83 -19.25
C GLY A 16 14.47 -9.94 -18.65
N LEU A 17 13.22 -9.94 -19.15
CA LEU A 17 12.24 -8.89 -18.81
C LEU A 17 10.81 -9.40 -18.62
N ALA A 18 10.62 -10.65 -18.19
CA ALA A 18 9.42 -10.95 -17.42
C ALA A 18 9.64 -10.29 -16.05
N SER A 19 9.21 -9.03 -15.91
CA SER A 19 9.09 -8.40 -14.61
C SER A 19 8.28 -9.35 -13.74
N ALA A 20 8.95 -10.03 -12.82
CA ALA A 20 8.29 -10.85 -11.83
C ALA A 20 7.56 -9.88 -10.90
N GLN A 21 6.37 -9.44 -11.31
CA GLN A 21 5.43 -8.82 -10.41
C GLN A 21 5.17 -9.85 -9.33
N LYS A 22 5.76 -9.63 -8.15
CA LYS A 22 5.66 -10.54 -7.03
C LYS A 22 4.19 -10.81 -6.76
N THR A 23 3.85 -12.09 -6.72
CA THR A 23 2.46 -12.51 -6.59
C THR A 23 1.95 -12.11 -5.21
N LEU A 24 0.62 -11.95 -5.10
CA LEU A 24 -0.02 -11.60 -3.84
C LEU A 24 0.41 -12.56 -2.71
N GLU A 25 0.67 -13.83 -3.03
CA GLU A 25 1.12 -14.87 -2.10
C GLU A 25 2.43 -14.57 -1.37
N GLU A 26 3.35 -13.81 -1.98
CA GLU A 26 4.64 -13.47 -1.34
C GLU A 26 4.52 -12.43 -0.21
N VAL A 27 3.37 -11.75 -0.11
CA VAL A 27 3.13 -10.72 0.89
C VAL A 27 2.68 -11.37 2.20
N PRO A 28 3.44 -11.26 3.30
CA PRO A 28 3.07 -11.90 4.54
C PRO A 28 1.82 -11.27 5.16
N VAL A 29 1.22 -11.98 6.11
CA VAL A 29 0.06 -11.52 6.90
C VAL A 29 0.38 -11.71 8.38
N GLN A 30 -0.04 -10.78 9.23
CA GLN A 30 0.16 -10.84 10.66
C GLN A 30 -0.50 -12.11 11.25
N PRO A 31 0.27 -12.99 11.89
CA PRO A 31 -0.31 -14.14 12.60
C PRO A 31 -1.22 -13.69 13.74
N GLY A 32 -2.38 -14.34 13.87
CA GLY A 32 -3.37 -14.03 14.90
C GLY A 32 -3.93 -12.60 14.80
N PHE A 33 -4.03 -12.06 13.59
CA PHE A 33 -4.58 -10.73 13.35
C PHE A 33 -6.01 -10.61 13.89
N ASN A 34 -6.26 -9.54 14.65
CA ASN A 34 -7.59 -9.18 15.16
C ASN A 34 -8.00 -7.83 14.58
N ALA A 35 -9.04 -7.82 13.75
CA ALA A 35 -9.52 -6.63 13.05
C ALA A 35 -10.00 -5.54 14.03
N HIS A 36 -10.73 -5.88 15.10
CA HIS A 36 -11.25 -4.88 16.03
C HIS A 36 -10.15 -4.10 16.76
N LYS A 37 -8.96 -4.69 16.93
CA LYS A 37 -7.84 -4.01 17.57
C LYS A 37 -7.18 -2.95 16.69
N VAL A 38 -7.45 -2.92 15.38
CA VAL A 38 -6.97 -1.85 14.50
C VAL A 38 -7.90 -0.65 14.46
N ASP A 39 -9.03 -0.67 15.14
CA ASP A 39 -9.99 0.43 15.12
C ASP A 39 -9.40 1.75 15.64
N GLY A 40 -9.80 2.85 15.01
CA GLY A 40 -9.46 4.19 15.42
C GLY A 40 -8.48 4.92 14.51
N ARG A 41 -7.89 5.96 15.07
CA ARG A 41 -6.99 6.89 14.38
C ARG A 41 -5.64 6.25 14.06
N TRP A 42 -5.14 6.51 12.85
CA TRP A 42 -3.82 6.12 12.39
C TRP A 42 -3.12 7.27 11.66
N LEU A 43 -1.82 7.38 11.86
CA LEU A 43 -0.97 8.36 11.22
C LEU A 43 -0.14 7.67 10.15
N THR A 44 -0.14 8.21 8.93
CA THR A 44 0.70 7.66 7.86
C THR A 44 2.12 8.17 8.04
N ILE A 45 3.06 7.26 8.31
CA ILE A 45 4.47 7.58 8.58
C ILE A 45 5.31 7.45 7.32
N GLN A 46 5.12 6.37 6.56
CA GLN A 46 5.76 6.13 5.26
C GLN A 46 4.74 5.56 4.29
N LEU A 47 4.91 5.87 3.00
CA LEU A 47 4.12 5.30 1.91
C LEU A 47 5.06 4.97 0.75
N ALA A 48 4.80 3.87 0.06
CA ALA A 48 5.56 3.47 -1.12
C ALA A 48 4.64 2.76 -2.12
N SER A 49 5.00 2.83 -3.39
CA SER A 49 4.24 2.24 -4.49
C SER A 49 5.13 1.48 -5.46
N SER A 50 4.60 0.44 -6.10
CA SER A 50 5.26 -0.17 -7.26
C SER A 50 5.25 0.72 -8.50
N ARG A 51 4.46 1.79 -8.53
CA ARG A 51 4.40 2.74 -9.65
C ARG A 51 4.88 4.11 -9.22
N ALA A 52 5.99 4.56 -9.82
CA ALA A 52 6.64 5.82 -9.49
C ALA A 52 5.72 7.05 -9.64
N HIS A 53 4.85 7.07 -10.65
CA HIS A 53 4.00 8.23 -10.91
C HIS A 53 2.97 8.49 -9.81
N LEU A 54 2.48 7.45 -9.12
CA LEU A 54 1.51 7.56 -8.02
C LEU A 54 2.10 8.09 -6.72
N VAL A 55 3.43 8.19 -6.66
CA VAL A 55 4.19 8.61 -5.47
C VAL A 55 5.20 9.69 -5.83
N SER A 56 4.99 10.33 -6.98
CA SER A 56 5.88 11.37 -7.49
C SER A 56 5.98 12.51 -6.48
N PRO A 57 7.20 12.97 -6.12
CA PRO A 57 7.37 14.16 -5.30
C PRO A 57 6.77 15.44 -5.92
N ALA A 58 6.57 15.42 -7.24
CA ALA A 58 5.94 16.52 -7.97
C ALA A 58 4.40 16.42 -8.00
N ASP A 59 3.81 15.34 -7.48
CA ASP A 59 2.36 15.26 -7.32
C ASP A 59 1.93 16.28 -6.26
N PRO A 60 1.07 17.27 -6.62
CA PRO A 60 0.59 18.26 -5.67
C PRO A 60 -0.32 17.65 -4.60
N LEU A 61 -0.87 16.45 -4.83
CA LEU A 61 -1.75 15.75 -3.91
C LEU A 61 -1.01 14.61 -3.20
N ARG A 62 -1.23 14.52 -1.89
CA ARG A 62 -0.67 13.49 -1.02
C ARG A 62 -1.79 12.70 -0.39
N LEU A 63 -1.70 11.38 -0.50
CA LEU A 63 -2.60 10.43 0.13
C LEU A 63 -2.15 10.14 1.57
N GLY A 64 -3.07 10.21 2.51
CA GLY A 64 -2.88 9.78 3.89
C GLY A 64 -4.06 8.97 4.39
N LEU A 65 -3.78 7.85 5.07
CA LEU A 65 -4.79 7.11 5.81
C LEU A 65 -5.08 7.81 7.14
N HIS A 66 -6.37 8.06 7.40
CA HIS A 66 -6.84 8.73 8.60
C HIS A 66 -7.27 7.75 9.69
N SER A 67 -8.19 6.85 9.38
CA SER A 67 -8.71 5.93 10.37
C SER A 67 -9.10 4.62 9.74
N ILE A 68 -9.09 3.59 10.57
CA ILE A 68 -9.57 2.26 10.25
C ILE A 68 -10.72 2.00 11.21
N TRP A 69 -11.83 1.52 10.70
CA TRP A 69 -12.99 1.17 11.51
C TRP A 69 -13.52 -0.19 11.11
N THR A 70 -13.81 -1.04 12.09
CA THR A 70 -14.56 -2.27 11.86
C THR A 70 -16.05 -2.01 12.02
N ARG A 71 -16.83 -2.49 11.06
CA ARG A 71 -18.29 -2.53 11.13
C ARG A 71 -18.72 -3.94 10.76
N ASP A 72 -19.26 -4.65 11.75
CA ASP A 72 -19.47 -6.09 11.69
C ASP A 72 -18.14 -6.81 11.41
N GLU A 73 -17.99 -7.44 10.24
CA GLU A 73 -16.75 -8.08 9.78
C GLU A 73 -16.00 -7.27 8.71
N ASN A 74 -16.59 -6.15 8.27
CA ASN A 74 -16.01 -5.28 7.25
C ASN A 74 -15.02 -4.30 7.87
N VAL A 75 -14.08 -3.84 7.05
CA VAL A 75 -13.11 -2.81 7.42
C VAL A 75 -13.31 -1.58 6.53
N GLU A 76 -13.52 -0.44 7.14
CA GLU A 76 -13.63 0.87 6.50
C GLU A 76 -12.33 1.66 6.71
N PHE A 77 -11.72 2.08 5.60
CA PHE A 77 -10.61 3.02 5.58
C PHE A 77 -11.12 4.42 5.29
N VAL A 78 -10.81 5.37 6.15
CA VAL A 78 -11.00 6.80 5.88
C VAL A 78 -9.68 7.37 5.41
N LEU A 79 -9.65 7.93 4.21
CA LEU A 79 -8.45 8.45 3.54
C LEU A 79 -8.65 9.92 3.21
N PHE A 80 -7.55 10.68 3.17
CA PHE A 80 -7.54 12.06 2.71
C PHE A 80 -6.49 12.27 1.61
N TRP A 81 -6.91 12.97 0.56
CA TRP A 81 -6.04 13.55 -0.46
C TRP A 81 -5.85 15.03 -0.16
N THR A 82 -4.60 15.47 -0.06
CA THR A 82 -4.29 16.84 0.33
C THR A 82 -3.19 17.49 -0.48
N GLY A 83 -3.38 18.76 -0.79
CA GLY A 83 -2.44 19.60 -1.50
C GLY A 83 -2.74 21.07 -1.23
N GLU A 84 -2.04 21.95 -1.94
CA GLU A 84 -2.30 23.39 -1.85
C GLU A 84 -3.76 23.69 -2.22
N GLY A 85 -4.53 24.23 -1.27
CA GLY A 85 -5.95 24.54 -1.44
C GLY A 85 -6.88 23.32 -1.62
N VAL A 86 -6.39 22.08 -1.49
CA VAL A 86 -7.17 20.86 -1.71
C VAL A 86 -7.16 19.99 -0.46
N CYS A 87 -8.35 19.62 0.00
CA CYS A 87 -8.54 18.58 1.00
C CYS A 87 -9.80 17.77 0.68
N LYS A 88 -9.63 16.51 0.26
CA LYS A 88 -10.74 15.64 -0.14
C LYS A 88 -10.69 14.34 0.66
N GLY A 89 -11.77 14.03 1.36
CA GLY A 89 -11.96 12.76 2.06
C GLY A 89 -12.60 11.71 1.16
N MET A 90 -12.21 10.45 1.35
CA MET A 90 -12.90 9.30 0.79
C MET A 90 -12.91 8.15 1.78
N ASN A 91 -13.98 7.36 1.74
CA ASN A 91 -14.10 6.14 2.51
C ASN A 91 -14.01 4.94 1.56
N VAL A 92 -13.28 3.92 1.98
CA VAL A 92 -13.14 2.66 1.23
C VAL A 92 -13.48 1.52 2.16
N THR A 93 -14.53 0.78 1.83
CA THR A 93 -14.94 -0.41 2.59
C THR A 93 -14.41 -1.65 1.89
N VAL A 94 -13.80 -2.54 2.67
CA VAL A 94 -13.35 -3.86 2.22
C VAL A 94 -13.97 -4.95 3.09
N HIS A 95 -14.15 -6.11 2.48
CA HIS A 95 -14.86 -7.27 3.01
C HIS A 95 -13.88 -8.41 3.29
N PRO A 96 -14.14 -9.24 4.31
CA PRO A 96 -13.27 -10.36 4.64
C PRO A 96 -13.22 -11.38 3.51
N THR A 97 -12.06 -11.96 3.24
CA THR A 97 -11.91 -13.04 2.25
C THR A 97 -12.11 -14.44 2.86
N GLY A 98 -12.44 -14.52 4.16
CA GLY A 98 -12.41 -15.76 4.95
C GLY A 98 -11.02 -16.15 5.48
N LEU A 99 -9.96 -15.45 5.07
CA LEU A 99 -8.60 -15.62 5.60
C LEU A 99 -8.27 -14.46 6.54
N GLN A 100 -7.73 -14.77 7.73
CA GLN A 100 -7.38 -13.73 8.72
C GLN A 100 -6.42 -12.69 8.12
N GLY A 101 -6.71 -11.41 8.39
CA GLY A 101 -5.88 -10.28 7.95
C GLY A 101 -5.91 -10.00 6.45
N GLN A 102 -6.81 -10.65 5.69
CA GLN A 102 -6.97 -10.46 4.26
C GLN A 102 -8.39 -9.99 3.94
N PHE A 103 -8.47 -8.92 3.16
CA PHE A 103 -9.73 -8.29 2.78
C PHE A 103 -9.72 -7.97 1.29
N GLN A 104 -10.91 -7.81 0.71
CA GLN A 104 -11.09 -7.45 -0.68
C GLN A 104 -12.23 -6.45 -0.85
N GLY A 105 -12.17 -5.63 -1.89
CA GLY A 105 -13.23 -4.69 -2.23
C GLY A 105 -13.03 -4.14 -3.63
N SER A 106 -13.71 -3.04 -3.92
CA SER A 106 -13.59 -2.34 -5.20
C SER A 106 -13.60 -0.84 -4.97
N LEU A 107 -12.79 -0.10 -5.73
CA LEU A 107 -12.86 1.35 -5.77
C LEU A 107 -13.94 1.82 -6.75
N GLU A 108 -14.35 3.08 -6.62
CA GLU A 108 -15.14 3.74 -7.66
C GLU A 108 -14.41 3.64 -9.00
N GLY A 109 -15.14 3.24 -10.06
CA GLY A 109 -14.55 2.94 -11.36
C GLY A 109 -14.27 1.45 -11.63
N GLY A 110 -14.47 0.56 -10.65
CA GLY A 110 -14.45 -0.89 -10.85
C GLY A 110 -13.09 -1.56 -10.62
N ALA A 111 -12.07 -0.81 -10.19
CA ALA A 111 -10.78 -1.36 -9.83
C ALA A 111 -10.89 -2.30 -8.61
N SER A 112 -10.39 -3.53 -8.74
CA SER A 112 -10.34 -4.51 -7.64
C SER A 112 -9.29 -4.10 -6.62
N MET A 113 -9.60 -4.23 -5.35
CA MET A 113 -8.71 -3.92 -4.23
C MET A 113 -8.53 -5.16 -3.35
N HIS A 114 -7.28 -5.53 -3.09
CA HIS A 114 -6.93 -6.53 -2.09
C HIS A 114 -6.09 -5.90 -0.98
N VAL A 115 -6.41 -6.20 0.26
CA VAL A 115 -5.75 -5.62 1.43
C VAL A 115 -5.18 -6.71 2.31
N ARG A 116 -3.94 -6.52 2.76
CA ARG A 116 -3.29 -7.40 3.74
C ARG A 116 -2.74 -6.60 4.91
N PHE A 117 -3.10 -7.01 6.12
CA PHE A 117 -2.48 -6.52 7.35
C PHE A 117 -1.17 -7.29 7.55
N VAL A 118 -0.08 -6.74 7.03
CA VAL A 118 1.21 -7.44 6.90
C VAL A 118 1.86 -7.70 8.25
N SER A 119 1.88 -6.69 9.12
CA SER A 119 2.37 -6.83 10.48
C SER A 119 1.86 -5.71 11.37
N THR A 120 1.51 -6.02 12.61
CA THR A 120 1.07 -5.01 13.57
C THR A 120 1.26 -5.45 15.03
N ASP A 121 1.61 -4.51 15.90
CA ASP A 121 1.48 -4.63 17.36
C ASP A 121 0.24 -3.85 17.88
N TYR A 122 -0.61 -3.39 16.95
CA TYR A 122 -1.77 -2.52 17.14
C TYR A 122 -1.47 -1.06 17.52
N SER A 123 -0.19 -0.73 17.76
CA SER A 123 0.32 0.64 17.88
C SER A 123 1.02 1.12 16.60
N ASN A 124 1.56 0.19 15.83
CA ASN A 124 2.21 0.32 14.54
C ASN A 124 1.64 -0.73 13.60
N LEU A 125 1.56 -0.41 12.31
CA LEU A 125 0.97 -1.27 11.30
C LEU A 125 1.68 -1.09 9.97
N VAL A 126 2.13 -2.19 9.36
CA VAL A 126 2.47 -2.24 7.94
C VAL A 126 1.25 -2.76 7.19
N LEU A 127 0.69 -1.92 6.32
CA LEU A 127 -0.47 -2.24 5.49
C LEU A 127 -0.04 -2.39 4.03
N TYR A 128 -0.51 -3.45 3.39
CA TYR A 128 -0.37 -3.67 1.97
C TYR A 128 -1.72 -3.55 1.27
N VAL A 129 -1.75 -2.84 0.16
CA VAL A 129 -2.91 -2.72 -0.72
C VAL A 129 -2.47 -3.03 -2.15
N ARG A 130 -3.22 -3.91 -2.82
CA ARG A 130 -3.09 -4.17 -4.26
C ARG A 130 -4.32 -3.64 -4.95
N LEU A 131 -4.11 -2.84 -5.99
CA LEU A 131 -5.15 -2.34 -6.88
C LEU A 131 -4.94 -2.97 -8.25
N GLU A 132 -6.02 -3.46 -8.84
CA GLU A 132 -6.04 -4.02 -10.18
C GLU A 132 -7.12 -3.32 -11.00
N ASP A 133 -6.72 -2.66 -12.07
CA ASP A 133 -7.62 -1.95 -12.97
C ASP A 133 -7.21 -2.19 -14.42
N ALA A 134 -8.15 -2.64 -15.27
CA ALA A 134 -7.90 -2.89 -16.69
C ALA A 134 -6.61 -3.68 -17.03
N GLY A 135 -6.22 -4.64 -16.18
CA GLY A 135 -5.00 -5.44 -16.33
C GLY A 135 -3.73 -4.81 -15.76
N GLU A 136 -3.82 -3.58 -15.27
CA GLU A 136 -2.75 -2.84 -14.62
C GLU A 136 -2.77 -3.07 -13.11
N VAL A 137 -1.68 -3.63 -12.58
CA VAL A 137 -1.51 -3.88 -11.13
C VAL A 137 -0.66 -2.79 -10.48
N THR A 138 -1.15 -2.27 -9.35
CA THR A 138 -0.44 -1.35 -8.47
C THR A 138 -0.40 -1.95 -7.06
N SER A 139 0.75 -1.89 -6.40
CA SER A 139 0.84 -2.15 -4.97
C SER A 139 1.21 -0.90 -4.21
N LEU A 140 0.56 -0.68 -3.09
CA LEU A 140 0.81 0.39 -2.12
C LEU A 140 1.17 -0.25 -0.77
N TRP A 141 2.20 0.31 -0.14
CA TRP A 141 2.70 -0.12 1.16
C TRP A 141 2.77 1.08 2.09
N ALA A 142 2.02 1.02 3.19
CA ALA A 142 1.99 2.08 4.19
C ALA A 142 2.55 1.59 5.52
N LEU A 143 3.44 2.39 6.13
CA LEU A 143 3.74 2.30 7.55
C LEU A 143 2.85 3.29 8.29
N LEU A 144 2.07 2.78 9.23
CA LEU A 144 1.13 3.53 10.03
C LEU A 144 1.51 3.43 11.51
N ALA A 145 1.23 4.48 12.28
CA ALA A 145 1.40 4.47 13.73
C ALA A 145 0.27 5.22 14.43
N ARG A 146 0.01 4.89 15.70
CA ARG A 146 -0.94 5.62 16.54
C ARG A 146 -0.39 6.96 17.05
N ARG A 147 0.93 7.15 17.01
CA ARG A 147 1.66 8.34 17.48
C ARG A 147 2.74 8.74 16.49
N MET A 148 3.05 10.03 16.41
CA MET A 148 4.04 10.59 15.47
C MET A 148 5.47 10.11 15.70
N LEU A 149 5.81 9.76 16.94
CA LEU A 149 7.10 9.16 17.28
C LEU A 149 7.17 7.77 16.67
N GLY A 150 7.73 7.69 15.46
CA GLY A 150 7.94 6.44 14.75
C GLY A 150 8.92 5.56 15.52
N ASP A 151 8.57 4.29 15.68
CA ASP A 151 9.48 3.28 16.21
C ASP A 151 10.49 2.90 15.12
N PRO A 152 11.81 3.08 15.36
CA PRO A 152 12.84 2.78 14.37
C PRO A 152 12.86 1.32 13.94
N THR A 153 12.41 0.40 14.80
CA THR A 153 12.28 -1.03 14.48
C THR A 153 11.24 -1.25 13.38
N TRP A 154 10.11 -0.57 13.50
CA TRP A 154 9.02 -0.63 12.52
C TRP A 154 9.41 0.04 11.20
N LEU A 155 10.17 1.13 11.27
CA LEU A 155 10.74 1.77 10.07
C LEU A 155 11.71 0.83 9.35
N GLY A 156 12.63 0.18 10.09
CA GLY A 156 13.57 -0.79 9.51
C GLY A 156 12.83 -1.93 8.81
N LYS A 157 11.87 -2.55 9.49
CA LYS A 157 11.02 -3.61 8.93
C LYS A 157 10.27 -3.16 7.67
N TYR A 158 9.74 -1.94 7.67
CA TYR A 158 9.08 -1.38 6.49
C TYR A 158 10.06 -1.22 5.31
N LEU A 159 11.28 -0.71 5.56
CA LEU A 159 12.29 -0.52 4.53
C LEU A 159 12.78 -1.84 3.92
N GLU A 160 12.80 -2.93 4.69
CA GLU A 160 13.06 -4.27 4.15
C GLU A 160 12.02 -4.67 3.09
N TYR A 161 10.73 -4.37 3.32
CA TYR A 161 9.70 -4.59 2.30
C TYR A 161 9.87 -3.68 1.10
N VAL A 162 10.18 -2.39 1.30
CA VAL A 162 10.45 -1.45 0.21
C VAL A 162 11.59 -1.96 -0.69
N ALA A 163 12.69 -2.42 -0.09
CA ALA A 163 13.82 -2.99 -0.82
C ALA A 163 13.44 -4.31 -1.51
N ARG A 164 12.80 -5.23 -0.77
CA ARG A 164 12.40 -6.54 -1.30
C ARG A 164 11.46 -6.40 -2.49
N PHE A 165 10.47 -5.53 -2.42
CA PHE A 165 9.46 -5.34 -3.47
C PHE A 165 9.81 -4.23 -4.47
N GLN A 166 11.03 -3.67 -4.40
CA GLN A 166 11.54 -2.63 -5.32
C GLN A 166 10.60 -1.42 -5.46
N LEU A 167 10.05 -0.97 -4.33
CA LEU A 167 9.05 0.08 -4.29
C LEU A 167 9.68 1.47 -4.35
N GLN A 168 8.92 2.41 -4.89
CA GLN A 168 9.23 3.83 -4.90
C GLN A 168 8.59 4.49 -3.68
N LYS A 169 9.38 5.20 -2.87
CA LYS A 169 8.87 5.91 -1.69
C LYS A 169 8.13 7.17 -2.10
N ALA A 170 7.02 7.44 -1.44
CA ALA A 170 6.24 8.65 -1.59
C ALA A 170 6.64 9.70 -0.55
N PRO A 171 6.51 11.00 -0.87
CA PRO A 171 6.39 12.01 0.17
C PRO A 171 5.12 11.72 0.98
N VAL A 172 5.22 11.76 2.31
CA VAL A 172 4.06 11.59 3.19
C VAL A 172 3.68 12.94 3.79
N PHE A 173 2.38 13.19 3.89
CA PHE A 173 1.86 14.28 4.71
C PHE A 173 1.05 13.66 5.83
N ASN A 174 1.50 13.89 7.06
CA ASN A 174 0.77 13.43 8.22
C ASN A 174 -0.15 14.54 8.68
N LEU A 175 -1.42 14.42 8.32
CA LEU A 175 -2.41 15.38 8.74
C LEU A 175 -2.95 14.95 10.08
N ASP A 176 -2.42 15.51 11.16
CA ASP A 176 -3.20 15.56 12.41
C ASP A 176 -4.49 16.39 12.24
N ALA A 177 -4.55 17.23 11.20
CA ALA A 177 -5.72 18.03 10.85
C ALA A 177 -6.71 17.27 9.94
N ARG A 178 -7.99 17.22 10.32
CA ARG A 178 -9.07 16.78 9.42
C ARG A 178 -9.20 17.77 8.26
N CYS A 179 -9.67 17.32 7.09
CA CYS A 179 -10.22 18.27 6.13
C CYS A 179 -11.34 19.07 6.83
N PRO A 180 -11.37 20.41 6.71
CA PRO A 180 -12.54 21.16 7.13
C PRO A 180 -13.77 20.59 6.40
N PRO A 181 -14.95 20.54 7.05
CA PRO A 181 -16.17 20.14 6.36
C PRO A 181 -16.36 21.06 5.15
N ALA A 182 -16.80 20.49 4.02
CA ALA A 182 -17.12 21.29 2.84
C ALA A 182 -18.12 22.38 3.26
N GLU A 183 -17.80 23.65 2.98
CA GLU A 183 -18.74 24.74 3.19
C GLU A 183 -20.00 24.43 2.38
N ALA A 184 -21.15 24.43 3.07
CA ALA A 184 -22.47 24.13 2.52
C ALA A 184 -23.00 25.29 1.68
#